data_AF-X1DZI3-F1
#
_entry.id   AF-X1DZI3-F1
#
_cell.length_a   1.000
_cell.length_b   1.000
_cell.length_c   1.000
_cell.angle_alpha   90.00
_cell.angle_beta   90.00
_cell.angle_gamma   90.00
#
_symmetry.space_group_name_H-M   'P 1'
#
loop_
_entity.id
_entity.type
_entity.pdbx_description
1 polymer ?
#
loop_
_entity_poly.entity_id
_entity_poly.type
_entity_poly.pdbx_seq_one_letter_code
_entity_poly.pdbx_strand_id
1 'polypeptide(L)'
;MPLLRTKKQRARFVKKVKEALRAIGYKRGLTFTHDFGERSTKYAFHLNILVDGGYLPPETLYELKRKLRRMIYPRSVIRKWGD
;
A
#
# COMPACT_ATOMS: atom_id res chain seq x y z
N MET A 1 -12.25 3.82 -0.48
CA MET A 1 -11.31 2.84 0.13
C MET A 1 -12.08 1.98 1.11
N PRO A 2 -11.76 0.68 1.25
CA PRO A 2 -12.20 -0.05 2.44
C PRO A 2 -11.66 0.72 3.65
N LEU A 3 -12.56 1.16 4.54
CA LEU A 3 -12.15 1.90 5.72
C LEU A 3 -11.46 0.91 6.66
N LEU A 4 -10.14 1.02 6.79
CA LEU A 4 -9.29 0.16 7.63
C LEU A 4 -9.43 0.52 9.12
N ARG A 5 -10.68 0.53 9.61
CA ARG A 5 -11.07 1.06 10.92
C ARG A 5 -10.54 0.22 12.08
N THR A 6 -10.46 -1.09 11.91
CA THR A 6 -10.03 -2.01 12.98
C THR A 6 -8.56 -2.41 12.86
N LYS A 7 -7.92 -2.69 14.01
CA LYS A 7 -6.55 -3.25 14.07
C LYS A 7 -6.41 -4.51 13.21
N LYS A 8 -7.42 -5.41 13.23
CA LYS A 8 -7.44 -6.65 12.41
C LYS A 8 -7.51 -6.37 10.91
N GLN A 9 -8.26 -5.36 10.47
CA GLN A 9 -8.27 -4.94 9.06
C GLN A 9 -6.92 -4.37 8.64
N ARG A 10 -6.31 -3.51 9.47
CA ARG A 10 -4.98 -2.94 9.22
C ARG A 10 -3.90 -4.02 9.10
N ALA A 11 -3.87 -4.97 10.04
CA ALA A 11 -2.91 -6.08 10.02
C ALA A 11 -3.04 -6.92 8.73
N ARG A 12 -4.27 -7.25 8.32
CA ARG A 12 -4.52 -7.96 7.05
C ARG A 12 -4.07 -7.16 5.84
N PHE A 13 -4.34 -5.85 5.84
CA PHE A 13 -3.90 -4.97 4.76
C PHE A 13 -2.37 -4.90 4.67
N VAL A 14 -1.68 -4.66 5.79
CA VAL A 14 -0.21 -4.67 5.85
C VAL A 14 0.37 -6.00 5.35
N LYS A 15 -0.20 -7.14 5.78
CA LYS A 15 0.22 -8.46 5.29
C LYS A 15 0.08 -8.57 3.77
N LYS A 16 -1.08 -8.17 3.22
CA LYS A 16 -1.34 -8.20 1.77
C LYS A 16 -0.34 -7.34 0.98
N VAL A 17 -0.02 -6.14 1.47
CA VAL A 17 0.97 -5.27 0.82
C VAL A 17 2.36 -5.89 0.85
N LYS A 18 2.77 -6.50 1.97
CA LYS A 18 4.05 -7.22 2.08
C LYS A 18 4.13 -8.39 1.10
N GLU A 19 3.06 -9.16 0.97
CA GLU A 19 2.99 -10.28 0.02
C GLU A 19 3.09 -9.79 -1.43
N ALA A 20 2.41 -8.69 -1.78
CA ALA A 20 2.49 -8.10 -3.11
C ALA A 20 3.91 -7.63 -3.45
N LEU A 21 4.60 -6.97 -2.52
CA LEU A 21 5.98 -6.53 -2.69
C LEU A 21 6.96 -7.70 -2.85
N ARG A 22 6.80 -8.77 -2.06
CA ARG A 22 7.63 -9.99 -2.20
C ARG A 22 7.44 -10.66 -3.55
N ALA A 23 6.19 -10.75 -4.02
CA ALA A 23 5.85 -11.37 -5.30
C ALA A 23 6.45 -10.64 -6.52
N ILE A 24 6.92 -9.39 -6.35
CA ILE A 24 7.60 -8.63 -7.40
C ILE A 24 9.11 -8.45 -7.14
N GLY A 25 9.67 -9.16 -6.16
CA GLY A 25 11.12 -9.24 -5.94
C GLY A 25 11.66 -8.46 -4.73
N TYR A 26 10.84 -7.66 -4.04
CA TYR A 26 11.30 -6.94 -2.84
C TYR A 26 11.29 -7.86 -1.62
N LYS A 27 12.47 -8.40 -1.27
CA LYS A 27 12.64 -9.37 -0.17
C LYS A 27 12.68 -8.73 1.22
N ARG A 28 13.16 -7.50 1.32
CA ARG A 28 13.29 -6.74 2.58
C ARG A 28 12.56 -5.40 2.46
N GLY A 29 11.92 -5.01 3.56
CA GLY A 29 11.39 -3.67 3.68
C GLY A 29 11.01 -3.29 5.10
N LEU A 30 11.31 -2.05 5.49
CA LEU A 30 10.88 -1.47 6.75
C LEU A 30 9.45 -1.00 6.60
N THR A 31 8.60 -1.38 7.57
CA THR A 31 7.19 -1.00 7.57
C THR A 31 6.94 -0.02 8.70
N PHE A 32 6.45 1.18 8.37
CA PHE A 32 6.03 2.18 9.35
C PHE A 32 4.54 2.48 9.18
N THR A 33 3.75 2.12 10.18
CA THR A 33 2.32 2.44 10.24
C THR A 33 2.10 3.59 11.19
N HIS A 34 1.45 4.65 10.73
CA HIS A 34 0.96 5.73 11.60
C HIS A 34 -0.44 6.12 11.18
N ASP A 35 -1.22 6.65 12.12
CA ASP A 35 -2.52 7.23 11.82
C ASP A 35 -2.32 8.74 11.63
N PHE A 36 -2.78 9.27 10.50
CA PHE A 36 -2.82 10.72 10.32
C PHE A 36 -3.96 11.30 11.16
N GLY A 37 -3.66 12.35 11.93
CA GLY A 37 -4.64 13.02 12.76
C GLY A 37 -4.97 12.26 14.04
N GLU A 38 -3.96 11.92 14.85
CA GLU A 38 -4.15 11.34 16.19
C GLU A 38 -5.10 12.17 17.09
N ARG A 39 -5.29 13.46 16.77
CA ARG A 39 -6.25 14.40 17.39
C ARG A 39 -7.42 14.82 16.49
N SER A 40 -7.60 14.21 15.32
CA SER A 40 -8.62 14.56 14.32
C SER A 40 -9.68 13.48 14.20
N THR A 41 -10.95 13.87 14.03
CA THR A 41 -12.05 12.93 13.74
C THR A 41 -11.97 12.33 12.33
N LYS A 42 -11.08 12.85 11.47
CA LYS A 42 -10.83 12.33 10.11
C LYS A 42 -9.72 11.27 10.15
N TYR A 43 -10.13 10.04 10.43
CA TYR A 43 -9.24 8.88 10.45
C TYR A 43 -8.61 8.59 9.08
N ALA A 44 -7.27 8.60 8.99
CA ALA A 44 -6.54 8.20 7.80
C ALA A 44 -5.37 7.27 8.18
N PHE A 45 -5.56 5.95 7.99
CA PHE A 45 -4.48 4.98 8.13
C PHE A 45 -3.42 5.20 7.06
N HIS A 46 -2.16 5.38 7.48
CA HIS A 46 -1.01 5.53 6.59
C HIS A 46 -0.04 4.35 6.77
N LEU A 47 0.40 3.79 5.64
CA LEU A 47 1.37 2.71 5.58
C LEU A 47 2.55 3.14 4.71
N ASN A 48 3.69 3.41 5.35
CA ASN A 48 4.96 3.63 4.67
C ASN A 48 5.73 2.32 4.61
N ILE A 49 6.31 2.04 3.43
CA ILE A 49 7.19 0.89 3.24
C ILE A 49 8.45 1.39 2.53
N LEU A 50 9.59 1.20 3.18
CA LEU A 50 10.91 1.39 2.57
C LEU A 50 11.37 0.04 2.05
N VAL A 51 11.80 -0.03 0.79
CA VAL A 51 12.33 -1.23 0.15
C VAL A 51 13.72 -0.96 -0.36
N ASP A 52 14.57 -1.99 -0.40
CA ASP A 52 15.90 -1.89 -1.00
C ASP A 52 15.76 -1.66 -2.52
N GLY A 53 16.51 -0.70 -3.07
CA GLY A 53 16.51 -0.38 -4.49
C GLY A 53 17.28 0.88 -4.84
N GLY A 54 17.63 1.02 -6.12
CA GLY A 54 18.18 2.26 -6.68
C GLY A 54 17.08 3.19 -7.19
N TYR A 55 17.49 4.26 -7.87
CA TYR A 55 16.56 5.17 -8.56
C TYR A 55 15.72 4.41 -9.59
N LEU A 56 14.41 4.65 -9.59
CA LEU A 56 13.49 4.13 -10.60
C LEU A 56 13.11 5.26 -11.56
N PRO A 57 13.29 5.08 -12.88
CA PRO A 57 12.74 5.99 -13.87
C PRO A 57 11.24 6.21 -13.66
N PRO A 58 10.70 7.40 -13.96
CA PRO A 58 9.29 7.73 -13.72
C PRO A 58 8.30 6.72 -14.31
N GLU A 59 8.56 6.23 -15.51
CA GLU A 59 7.72 5.27 -16.24
C GLU A 59 7.72 3.90 -15.56
N THR A 60 8.91 3.42 -15.17
CA THR A 60 9.08 2.18 -14.40
C THR A 60 8.39 2.27 -13.05
N LEU A 61 8.52 3.41 -12.37
CA LEU A 61 7.84 3.66 -11.10
C LEU A 61 6.32 3.69 -11.27
N TYR A 62 5.82 4.27 -12.36
CA TYR A 62 4.39 4.33 -12.66
C TYR A 62 3.81 2.92 -12.88
N GLU A 63 4.43 2.11 -13.73
CA GLU A 63 3.98 0.74 -14.00
C GLU A 63 4.10 -0.16 -12.76
N LEU A 64 5.15 0.02 -11.96
CA LEU A 64 5.31 -0.66 -10.69
C LEU A 64 4.15 -0.31 -9.72
N LYS A 65 3.84 0.98 -9.57
CA LYS A 65 2.71 1.43 -8.73
C LYS A 65 1.38 0.85 -9.23
N ARG A 66 1.18 0.83 -10.55
CA ARG A 66 -0.01 0.26 -11.20
C ARG A 66 -0.15 -1.23 -10.95
N LYS A 67 0.92 -2.00 -11.12
CA LYS A 67 0.96 -3.43 -10.80
C LYS A 67 0.63 -3.68 -9.33
N LEU A 68 1.25 -2.93 -8.41
CA LEU A 68 0.98 -3.05 -6.97
C LEU A 68 -0.47 -2.73 -6.61
N ARG A 69 -1.07 -1.67 -7.18
CA ARG A 69 -2.49 -1.34 -6.95
C ARG A 69 -3.39 -2.52 -7.32
N ARG A 70 -3.13 -3.18 -8.46
CA ARG A 70 -3.90 -4.33 -8.95
C ARG A 70 -3.75 -5.58 -8.09
N MET A 71 -2.62 -5.74 -7.39
CA MET A 71 -2.42 -6.83 -6.44
C MET A 71 -3.06 -6.55 -5.08
N ILE A 72 -3.05 -5.29 -4.64
CA ILE A 72 -3.49 -4.88 -3.29
C ILE A 72 -5.00 -4.66 -3.22
N TYR A 73 -5.59 -4.00 -4.23
CA TYR A 73 -6.99 -3.56 -4.18
C TYR A 73 -7.91 -4.47 -5.01
N PRO A 74 -9.20 -4.60 -4.63
CA PRO A 74 -10.17 -5.30 -5.45
C PRO A 74 -10.49 -4.49 -6.72
N ARG A 75 -10.90 -5.18 -7.79
CA ARG A 75 -11.25 -4.59 -9.09
C ARG A 75 -12.25 -3.43 -9.00
N SER A 76 -13.23 -3.52 -8.10
CA SER A 76 -14.22 -2.44 -7.89
C SER A 76 -13.60 -1.14 -7.41
N VAL A 77 -12.56 -1.20 -6.56
CA VAL A 77 -11.83 -0.03 -6.08
C VAL A 77 -10.96 0.55 -7.19
N ILE A 78 -10.29 -0.31 -7.96
CA ILE A 78 -9.42 0.09 -9.08
C ILE A 78 -10.24 0.82 -10.15
N ARG A 79 -11.39 0.26 -10.54
CA ARG A 79 -12.30 0.89 -11.52
C ARG A 79 -12.76 2.27 -11.09
N LYS A 80 -12.99 2.48 -9.78
CA LYS A 80 -13.38 3.79 -9.23
C LYS A 80 -12.27 4.85 -9.35
N TRP A 81 -11.02 4.44 -9.43
CA TRP A 81 -9.87 5.35 -9.54
C TRP A 81 -9.40 5.60 -10.98
N GLY A 82 -9.98 4.91 -11.97
CA GLY A 82 -9.62 5.07 -13.38
C GLY A 82 -8.29 4.43 -13.78
N ASP A 83 -7.88 3.36 -13.09
CA ASP A 83 -6.66 2.58 -13.37
C ASP A 83 -6.95 1.24 -14.08
#